data_AF-A0A7V4B1N1-F1
#
_entry.id   AF-A0A7V4B1N1-F1
#
_cell.length_a   1.000
_cell.length_b   1.000
_cell.length_c   1.000
_cell.angle_alpha   90.00
_cell.angle_beta   90.00
_cell.angle_gamma   90.00
#
_symmetry.space_group_name_H-M   'P 1'
#
loop_
_entity.id
_entity.type
_entity.pdbx_description
1 polymer ?
#
loop_
_entity_poly.entity_id
_entity_poly.type
_entity_poly.pdbx_seq_one_letter_code
_entity_poly.pdbx_strand_id
1 'polypeptide(L)'
;MGPNSGANGGLAMDFEKSRYYEIREKLLFVSEARPEAYMTRKYVPIPERLVRCIWYDQRFNKKKLFTMDGLPVKVFSQGEWNMTGGPDFLEALVQIGDADPVKAPVEIHVRSSDWHRHGHHANSEFRDVALNVSMWHDDPRTVVYNDLNEPIAQVELCGAIEEELLDVASEIDMENYPFASSSRVGFCHKAMNGREANAAFVLELAGQERLLGKARRYWRELLRRPFADVMYRAVMESMGYRPNKQAFRRLAACVPVEVVRSVERDAPPEQSALILQALFFGASGLFSNVPVDALDRETADYCRELAAHWAANEKTLAGSFLHKKDWTHRGVRPANFPLRRMAAAAHLWARLGVRGMERRIITLGEQIKRERDPEAHRKILSSLVEDLQQPAEGYWKRRINPGGAAMESAPSLIGKSHALSMALNVILPLLVCRAGRQGDAELREAALQFFASAPRLDQHQITRIMRYRLFGDMNGGRELLRREIIQQGLIQVFFDFCDENVRDCARCRFPELLRLGPELPLGGGAPD
;
A
#
# COMPACT_ATOMS: atom_id res chain seq x y z
N MET A 1 -54.57 -0.20 13.00
CA MET A 1 -53.59 -1.09 12.33
C MET A 1 -52.71 -0.24 11.44
N GLY A 2 -51.58 0.24 11.97
CA GLY A 2 -50.55 0.94 11.21
C GLY A 2 -49.27 0.11 11.24
N PRO A 3 -48.57 -0.08 10.11
CA PRO A 3 -47.40 -0.96 10.07
C PRO A 3 -46.19 -0.28 10.72
N ASN A 4 -45.81 -0.83 11.85
CA ASN A 4 -44.48 -0.97 12.44
C ASN A 4 -43.32 -0.24 11.73
N SER A 5 -42.89 0.88 12.32
CA SER A 5 -41.62 1.54 12.08
C SER A 5 -40.47 0.71 12.71
N GLY A 6 -39.89 -0.18 11.92
CA GLY A 6 -38.71 -0.97 12.30
C GLY A 6 -37.42 -0.14 12.22
N ALA A 7 -36.88 0.20 13.39
CA ALA A 7 -35.47 0.33 13.75
C ALA A 7 -34.49 0.91 12.69
N ASN A 8 -34.32 2.24 12.70
CA ASN A 8 -33.05 2.88 12.35
C ASN A 8 -32.03 2.64 13.49
N GLY A 9 -31.43 1.46 13.55
CA GLY A 9 -30.25 1.21 14.37
C GLY A 9 -29.03 1.88 13.72
N GLY A 10 -28.46 2.88 14.39
CA GLY A 10 -27.33 3.66 13.89
C GLY A 10 -26.13 2.80 13.48
N LEU A 11 -25.66 2.98 12.24
CA LEU A 11 -24.43 2.43 11.66
C LEU A 11 -23.16 3.09 12.24
N ALA A 12 -23.11 3.35 13.55
CA ALA A 12 -21.88 3.77 14.22
C ALA A 12 -21.14 2.52 14.67
N MET A 13 -20.32 1.97 13.78
CA MET A 13 -19.34 0.99 14.20
C MET A 13 -18.22 1.74 14.91
N ASP A 14 -18.25 1.70 16.24
CA ASP A 14 -17.13 2.08 17.06
C ASP A 14 -16.08 0.97 16.88
N PHE A 15 -15.20 1.10 15.87
CA PHE A 15 -13.89 0.47 16.04
C PHE A 15 -13.32 1.18 17.26
N GLU A 16 -13.50 0.59 18.45
CA GLU A 16 -12.74 0.99 19.63
C GLU A 16 -11.32 1.27 19.17
N LYS A 17 -10.89 2.50 19.44
CA LYS A 17 -9.52 2.93 19.14
C LYS A 17 -8.61 1.82 19.69
N SER A 18 -7.76 1.27 18.83
CA SER A 18 -6.88 0.20 19.31
C SER A 18 -6.02 0.75 20.44
N ARG A 19 -5.59 -0.12 21.35
CA ARG A 19 -4.69 0.27 22.44
C ARG A 19 -3.47 1.04 21.91
N TYR A 20 -2.90 0.60 20.77
CA TYR A 20 -1.81 1.31 20.11
C TYR A 20 -2.23 2.70 19.64
N TYR A 21 -3.39 2.85 18.99
CA TYR A 21 -3.90 4.15 18.55
C TYR A 21 -4.01 5.11 19.73
N GLU A 22 -4.61 4.69 20.84
CA GLU A 22 -4.78 5.56 22.02
C GLU A 22 -3.45 5.98 22.63
N ILE A 23 -2.51 5.04 22.79
CA ILE A 23 -1.16 5.32 23.28
C ILE A 23 -0.44 6.28 22.34
N ARG A 24 -0.47 6.01 21.03
CA ARG A 24 0.17 6.83 20.00
C ARG A 24 -0.39 8.24 20.04
N GLU A 25 -1.71 8.43 20.06
CA GLU A 25 -2.30 9.77 20.11
C GLU A 25 -1.90 10.49 21.41
N LYS A 26 -1.95 9.84 22.57
CA LYS A 26 -1.49 10.48 23.82
C LYS A 26 -0.03 10.93 23.76
N LEU A 27 0.85 10.19 23.07
CA LEU A 27 2.26 10.54 22.97
C LEU A 27 2.57 11.54 21.85
N LEU A 28 1.87 11.47 20.72
CA LEU A 28 2.04 12.40 19.62
C LEU A 28 1.40 13.77 19.92
N PHE A 29 0.31 13.84 20.69
CA PHE A 29 -0.38 15.10 21.01
C PHE A 29 0.21 15.86 22.21
N VAL A 30 1.22 15.33 22.90
CA VAL A 30 1.91 16.02 24.01
C VAL A 30 2.99 17.00 23.52
N SER A 31 3.35 16.99 22.24
CA SER A 31 4.15 18.06 21.65
C SER A 31 3.91 18.16 20.14
N GLU A 32 3.45 19.34 19.70
CA GLU A 32 3.12 19.72 18.33
C GLU A 32 1.75 19.20 17.86
N ALA A 33 0.80 20.15 17.75
CA ALA A 33 -0.45 19.94 17.04
C ALA A 33 -0.11 19.33 15.68
N ARG A 34 -0.67 18.15 15.36
CA ARG A 34 -0.73 17.69 13.97
C ARG A 34 -1.16 18.90 13.13
N PRO A 35 -0.49 19.20 12.00
CA PRO A 35 -0.91 20.30 11.15
C PRO A 35 -2.39 20.08 10.88
N GLU A 36 -3.24 20.98 11.39
CA GLU A 36 -4.65 21.00 11.04
C GLU A 36 -4.69 20.95 9.53
N ALA A 37 -5.16 19.81 9.01
CA ALA A 37 -5.05 19.44 7.62
C ALA A 37 -5.41 20.65 6.77
N TYR A 38 -4.44 21.14 5.98
CA TYR A 38 -4.41 22.28 5.06
C TYR A 38 -5.76 22.87 4.59
N MET A 39 -6.61 23.29 5.52
CA MET A 39 -7.97 23.75 5.24
C MET A 39 -7.92 25.23 4.95
N THR A 40 -7.68 25.54 3.68
CA THR A 40 -8.07 26.83 3.11
C THR A 40 -8.96 26.52 1.92
N ARG A 41 -9.97 27.35 1.64
CA ARG A 41 -10.96 27.18 0.56
C ARG A 41 -10.35 27.06 -0.86
N LYS A 42 -9.02 27.06 -1.01
CA LYS A 42 -8.28 27.15 -2.27
C LYS A 42 -7.49 25.88 -2.64
N TYR A 43 -7.19 24.96 -1.72
CA TYR A 43 -6.30 23.81 -1.98
C TYR A 43 -6.84 22.48 -1.42
N VAL A 44 -6.55 21.37 -2.12
CA VAL A 44 -6.87 20.01 -1.67
C VAL A 44 -5.92 19.60 -0.53
N PRO A 45 -6.41 19.09 0.61
CA PRO A 45 -5.53 18.63 1.68
C PRO A 45 -4.78 17.37 1.25
N ILE A 46 -3.45 17.43 1.20
CA ILE A 46 -2.57 16.31 0.88
C ILE A 46 -1.46 16.14 1.94
N PRO A 47 -0.93 14.93 2.13
CA PRO A 47 0.24 14.72 2.98
C PRO A 47 1.54 15.15 2.27
N GLU A 48 2.53 15.65 3.02
CA GLU A 48 3.86 16.00 2.50
C GLU A 48 4.55 14.82 1.81
N ARG A 49 4.32 13.60 2.32
CA ARG A 49 4.80 12.37 1.66
C ARG A 49 4.32 12.23 0.23
N LEU A 50 3.11 12.67 -0.10
CA LEU A 50 2.65 12.63 -1.48
C LEU A 50 3.54 13.52 -2.37
N VAL A 51 3.89 14.71 -1.88
CA VAL A 51 4.79 15.64 -2.58
C VAL A 51 6.18 15.01 -2.75
N ARG A 52 6.71 14.35 -1.71
CA ARG A 52 7.96 13.59 -1.81
C ARG A 52 7.87 12.45 -2.82
N CYS A 53 6.76 11.71 -2.88
CA CYS A 53 6.55 10.67 -3.88
C CYS A 53 6.52 11.25 -5.30
N ILE A 54 5.83 12.39 -5.49
CA ILE A 54 5.76 13.10 -6.77
C ILE A 54 7.17 13.54 -7.20
N TRP A 55 7.96 14.09 -6.28
CA TRP A 55 9.36 14.40 -6.53
C TRP A 55 10.17 13.14 -6.88
N TYR A 56 10.09 12.11 -6.04
CA TYR A 56 10.92 10.93 -6.18
C TYR A 56 10.66 10.13 -7.47
N ASP A 57 9.40 10.03 -7.89
CA ASP A 57 9.02 9.44 -9.19
C ASP A 57 9.14 10.43 -10.36
N GLN A 58 9.43 11.70 -10.07
CA GLN A 58 9.49 12.80 -11.03
C GLN A 58 8.17 12.93 -11.84
N ARG A 59 7.02 12.82 -11.15
CA ARG A 59 5.67 12.91 -11.72
C ARG A 59 5.23 14.36 -11.97
N PHE A 60 5.98 15.06 -12.80
CA PHE A 60 5.70 16.40 -13.25
C PHE A 60 6.40 16.65 -14.59
N ASN A 61 5.95 17.64 -15.34
CA ASN A 61 6.61 18.04 -16.57
C ASN A 61 7.92 18.76 -16.26
N LYS A 62 9.04 18.05 -16.42
CA LYS A 62 10.40 18.57 -16.21
C LYS A 62 10.73 19.84 -17.01
N LYS A 63 10.04 20.09 -18.12
CA LYS A 63 10.23 21.31 -18.93
C LYS A 63 9.52 22.54 -18.35
N LYS A 64 8.62 22.34 -17.39
CA LYS A 64 7.85 23.38 -16.69
C LYS A 64 8.38 23.65 -15.28
N LEU A 65 9.55 23.11 -14.93
CA LEU A 65 10.15 23.31 -13.63
C LEU A 65 11.00 24.58 -13.64
N PHE A 66 10.56 25.60 -12.90
CA PHE A 66 11.23 26.87 -12.77
C PHE A 66 11.35 27.25 -11.30
N THR A 67 12.39 27.99 -10.96
CA THR A 67 12.47 28.66 -9.67
C THR A 67 11.44 29.80 -9.61
N MET A 68 11.12 30.26 -8.40
CA MET A 68 10.15 31.34 -8.22
C MET A 68 10.62 32.70 -8.75
N ASP A 69 11.93 32.87 -9.00
CA ASP A 69 12.53 33.99 -9.72
C ASP A 69 12.70 33.74 -11.23
N GLY A 70 12.18 32.63 -11.77
CA GLY A 70 12.01 32.38 -13.20
C GLY A 70 13.16 31.65 -13.89
N LEU A 71 14.14 31.12 -13.15
CA LEU A 71 15.23 30.35 -13.72
C LEU A 71 14.80 28.91 -14.00
N PRO A 72 15.17 28.32 -15.15
CA PRO A 72 14.85 26.93 -15.44
C PRO A 72 15.59 25.98 -14.50
N VAL A 73 14.91 24.93 -14.02
CA VAL A 73 15.51 23.90 -13.17
C VAL A 73 15.51 22.55 -13.90
N LYS A 74 16.69 21.95 -14.05
CA LYS A 74 16.84 20.60 -14.58
C LYS A 74 17.24 19.63 -13.48
N VAL A 75 16.46 18.57 -13.32
CA VAL A 75 16.73 17.48 -12.38
C VAL A 75 17.27 16.28 -13.16
N PHE A 76 18.59 16.06 -13.06
CA PHE A 76 19.26 14.91 -13.66
C PHE A 76 19.14 13.66 -12.78
N SER A 77 19.15 13.85 -11.46
CA SER A 77 18.85 12.84 -10.45
C SER A 77 18.03 13.47 -9.34
N GLN A 78 16.94 12.82 -8.95
CA GLN A 78 16.07 13.26 -7.85
C GLN A 78 16.72 13.17 -6.46
N GLY A 79 17.88 12.51 -6.37
CA GLY A 79 18.57 12.23 -5.12
C GLY A 79 18.11 10.93 -4.44
N GLU A 80 18.80 10.57 -3.35
CA GLU A 80 18.40 9.48 -2.47
C GLU A 80 17.40 10.00 -1.43
N TRP A 81 16.23 9.37 -1.33
CA TRP A 81 15.24 9.74 -0.31
C TRP A 81 15.84 9.49 1.09
N ASN A 82 16.08 10.58 1.81
CA ASN A 82 16.61 10.59 3.17
C ASN A 82 15.53 10.08 4.13
N MET A 83 15.88 9.03 4.86
CA MET A 83 14.99 8.47 5.88
C MET A 83 15.35 8.94 7.27
N THR A 84 16.37 9.79 7.41
CA THR A 84 16.95 10.25 8.68
C THR A 84 16.79 11.76 8.83
N GLY A 85 17.31 12.34 9.91
CA GLY A 85 17.31 13.81 10.11
C GLY A 85 17.96 14.57 8.94
N GLY A 86 17.60 15.83 8.80
CA GLY A 86 18.03 16.70 7.70
C GLY A 86 17.10 16.65 6.47
N PRO A 87 17.59 17.08 5.29
CA PRO A 87 16.76 17.31 4.12
C PRO A 87 16.19 16.04 3.49
N ASP A 88 15.02 16.14 2.86
CA ASP A 88 14.25 15.00 2.33
C ASP A 88 14.97 14.16 1.26
N PHE A 89 15.80 14.77 0.42
CA PHE A 89 16.59 14.07 -0.59
C PHE A 89 18.06 14.48 -0.51
N LEU A 90 18.95 13.49 -0.46
CA LEU A 90 20.40 13.70 -0.46
C LEU A 90 20.97 13.51 -1.87
N GLU A 91 22.05 14.22 -2.17
CA GLU A 91 22.81 14.06 -3.43
C GLU A 91 21.97 14.15 -4.71
N ALA A 92 20.91 14.96 -4.73
CA ALA A 92 20.19 15.26 -5.96
C ALA A 92 21.14 15.98 -6.93
N LEU A 93 21.09 15.63 -8.21
CA LEU A 93 21.88 16.28 -9.24
C LEU A 93 20.97 17.26 -9.98
N VAL A 94 21.12 18.54 -9.66
CA VAL A 94 20.26 19.62 -10.14
C VAL A 94 21.07 20.71 -10.84
N GLN A 95 20.48 21.35 -11.84
CA GLN A 95 21.02 22.54 -12.51
C GLN A 95 19.97 23.63 -12.47
N ILE A 96 20.37 24.84 -12.06
CA ILE A 96 19.51 26.02 -11.99
C ILE A 96 20.06 27.07 -12.96
N GLY A 97 19.23 27.55 -13.89
CA GLY A 97 19.67 28.43 -14.96
C GLY A 97 20.75 27.78 -15.83
N ASP A 98 21.81 28.55 -16.11
CA ASP A 98 22.96 28.11 -16.91
C ASP A 98 24.17 27.68 -16.05
N ALA A 99 24.00 27.57 -14.72
CA ALA A 99 25.05 27.11 -13.81
C ALA A 99 25.41 25.63 -14.07
N ASP A 100 26.60 25.21 -13.63
CA ASP A 100 26.98 23.80 -13.70
C ASP A 100 26.07 22.92 -12.82
N PRO A 101 25.76 21.68 -13.22
CA PRO A 101 25.00 20.76 -12.39
C PRO A 101 25.71 20.49 -11.05
N VAL A 102 24.99 20.71 -9.95
CA VAL A 102 25.49 20.51 -8.59
C VAL A 102 24.82 19.31 -7.94
N LYS A 103 25.61 18.53 -7.19
CA LYS A 103 25.09 17.53 -6.26
C LYS A 103 24.78 18.21 -4.93
N ALA A 104 23.52 18.26 -4.55
CA ALA A 104 23.11 18.90 -3.32
C ALA A 104 21.81 18.31 -2.77
N PRO A 105 21.55 18.48 -1.46
CA PRO A 105 20.27 18.16 -0.88
C PRO A 105 19.09 18.99 -1.41
N VAL A 106 17.91 18.39 -1.36
CA VAL A 106 16.62 19.00 -1.72
C VAL A 106 15.64 18.78 -0.58
N GLU A 107 14.94 19.84 -0.18
CA GLU A 107 13.90 19.78 0.84
C GLU A 107 12.51 19.89 0.22
N ILE A 108 11.52 19.14 0.73
CA ILE A 108 10.17 19.08 0.20
C ILE A 108 9.14 19.50 1.25
N HIS A 109 8.25 20.42 0.87
CA HIS A 109 7.11 20.79 1.69
C HIS A 109 5.79 20.78 0.91
N VAL A 110 4.69 20.80 1.65
CA VAL A 110 3.38 21.07 1.04
C VAL A 110 3.29 22.54 0.65
N ARG A 111 3.77 23.45 1.49
CA ARG A 111 3.75 24.90 1.24
C ARG A 111 5.13 25.50 1.35
N SER A 112 5.45 26.52 0.56
CA SER A 112 6.74 27.22 0.65
C SER A 112 7.00 27.83 2.03
N SER A 113 5.97 28.35 2.70
CA SER A 113 6.08 28.96 4.03
C SER A 113 6.51 27.96 5.13
N ASP A 114 6.40 26.66 4.85
CA ASP A 114 6.77 25.60 5.78
C ASP A 114 8.29 25.58 6.06
N TRP A 115 9.12 26.09 5.14
CA TRP A 115 10.56 26.27 5.39
C TRP A 115 10.84 27.03 6.69
N HIS A 116 10.12 28.13 6.88
CA HIS A 116 10.24 28.96 8.07
C HIS A 116 9.46 28.39 9.25
N ARG A 117 8.26 27.86 9.01
CA ARG A 117 7.42 27.26 10.05
C ARG A 117 8.13 26.11 10.78
N HIS A 118 8.91 25.32 10.04
CA HIS A 118 9.67 24.21 10.59
C HIS A 118 11.04 24.61 11.16
N GLY A 119 11.44 25.89 10.98
CA GLY A 119 12.71 26.39 11.50
C GLY A 119 13.95 26.01 10.66
N HIS A 120 13.79 25.54 9.42
CA HIS A 120 14.93 25.12 8.57
C HIS A 120 15.91 26.26 8.30
N HIS A 121 15.41 27.49 8.18
CA HIS A 121 16.22 28.72 8.07
C HIS A 121 17.21 28.97 9.23
N ALA A 122 17.05 28.28 10.36
CA ALA A 122 17.93 28.42 11.53
C ALA A 122 18.60 27.08 11.92
N ASN A 123 18.45 26.04 11.10
CA ASN A 123 18.94 24.70 11.41
C ASN A 123 20.11 24.34 10.47
N SER A 124 21.29 24.11 11.06
CA SER A 124 22.51 23.76 10.33
C SER A 124 22.43 22.43 9.57
N GLU A 125 21.50 21.53 9.90
CA GLU A 125 21.27 20.30 9.11
C GLU A 125 20.74 20.58 7.70
N PHE A 126 20.16 21.77 7.47
CA PHE A 126 19.59 22.20 6.20
C PHE A 126 20.49 23.21 5.47
N ARG A 127 21.69 23.48 5.99
CA ARG A 127 22.63 24.47 5.46
C ARG A 127 22.93 24.27 3.98
N ASP A 128 23.19 23.02 3.61
CA ASP A 128 23.66 22.67 2.27
C ASP A 128 22.51 22.47 1.26
N VAL A 129 21.25 22.67 1.65
CA VAL A 129 20.09 22.52 0.75
C VAL A 129 20.23 23.50 -0.41
N ALA A 130 20.25 22.99 -1.65
CA ALA A 130 20.30 23.83 -2.84
C ALA A 130 18.92 24.18 -3.39
N LEU A 131 17.90 23.39 -3.05
CA LEU A 131 16.54 23.56 -3.57
C LEU A 131 15.50 23.28 -2.50
N ASN A 132 14.66 24.27 -2.23
CA ASN A 132 13.43 24.12 -1.45
C ASN A 132 12.25 23.95 -2.43
N VAL A 133 11.65 22.77 -2.45
CA VAL A 133 10.58 22.41 -3.38
C VAL A 133 9.27 22.32 -2.61
N SER A 134 8.23 22.99 -3.10
CA SER A 134 6.91 22.97 -2.47
C SER A 134 5.83 22.54 -3.44
N MET A 135 4.74 21.91 -2.95
CA MET A 135 3.57 21.70 -3.81
C MET A 135 2.97 23.05 -4.21
N TRP A 136 2.74 23.92 -3.24
CA TRP A 136 2.16 25.26 -3.46
C TRP A 136 3.04 26.36 -2.90
N HIS A 137 3.19 27.42 -3.68
CA HIS A 137 3.83 28.65 -3.25
C HIS A 137 2.81 29.57 -2.56
N ASP A 138 2.99 29.76 -1.26
CA ASP A 138 2.14 30.61 -0.40
C ASP A 138 2.93 31.72 0.32
N ASP A 139 4.21 31.86 -0.02
CA ASP A 139 5.14 32.81 0.57
C ASP A 139 5.51 33.87 -0.48
N PRO A 140 5.50 35.19 -0.18
CA PRO A 140 5.90 36.19 -1.17
C PRO A 140 7.41 36.14 -1.55
N ARG A 141 8.23 35.43 -0.79
CA ARG A 141 9.68 35.32 -1.03
C ARG A 141 9.95 34.38 -2.20
N THR A 142 10.74 34.83 -3.18
CA THR A 142 11.17 33.98 -4.31
C THR A 142 12.34 33.04 -3.96
N VAL A 143 13.04 33.31 -2.86
CA VAL A 143 14.13 32.50 -2.31
C VAL A 143 13.95 32.34 -0.81
N VAL A 144 14.43 31.24 -0.23
CA VAL A 144 14.58 31.11 1.23
C VAL A 144 16.04 31.24 1.62
N TYR A 145 16.33 31.29 2.91
CA TYR A 145 17.69 31.44 3.43
C TYR A 145 18.01 30.33 4.40
N ASN A 146 19.27 29.88 4.41
CA ASN A 146 19.81 28.94 5.39
C ASN A 146 20.27 29.63 6.67
N ASP A 147 20.87 28.86 7.60
CA ASP A 147 21.38 29.34 8.88
C ASP A 147 22.56 30.32 8.77
N LEU A 148 23.24 30.36 7.62
CA LEU A 148 24.29 31.33 7.28
C LEU A 148 23.77 32.52 6.48
N ASN A 149 22.45 32.64 6.31
CA ASN A 149 21.78 33.67 5.51
C ASN A 149 22.18 33.64 4.02
N GLU A 150 22.54 32.46 3.50
CA GLU A 150 22.79 32.22 2.08
C GLU A 150 21.46 31.86 1.38
N PRO A 151 21.24 32.35 0.14
CA PRO A 151 19.99 32.12 -0.58
C PRO A 151 19.88 30.69 -1.10
N ILE A 152 18.69 30.11 -0.96
CA ILE A 152 18.27 28.81 -1.47
C ILE A 152 17.15 29.03 -2.47
N ALA A 153 17.28 28.43 -3.65
CA ALA A 153 16.27 28.51 -4.69
C ALA A 153 14.96 27.82 -4.27
N GLN A 154 13.83 28.45 -4.58
CA GLN A 154 12.51 27.85 -4.36
C GLN A 154 11.87 27.42 -5.67
N VAL A 155 11.18 26.27 -5.65
CA VAL A 155 10.43 25.73 -6.79
C VAL A 155 9.04 25.31 -6.36
N GLU A 156 8.04 25.60 -7.20
CA GLU A 156 6.67 25.10 -7.05
C GLU A 156 6.42 23.91 -8.01
N LEU A 157 5.86 22.81 -7.49
CA LEU A 157 5.49 21.65 -8.30
C LEU A 157 4.11 21.76 -8.95
N CYS A 158 3.14 22.43 -8.31
CA CYS A 158 1.75 22.44 -8.80
C CYS A 158 1.66 22.95 -10.25
N GLY A 159 2.40 24.00 -10.63
CA GLY A 159 2.44 24.48 -12.00
C GLY A 159 3.07 23.53 -13.04
N ALA A 160 3.82 22.52 -12.58
CA ALA A 160 4.46 21.52 -13.45
C ALA A 160 3.67 20.21 -13.56
N ILE A 161 2.64 19.99 -12.73
CA ILE A 161 1.79 18.80 -12.80
C ILE A 161 0.67 19.05 -13.83
N GLU A 162 0.61 18.25 -14.88
CA GLU A 162 -0.38 18.41 -15.96
C GLU A 162 -1.68 17.63 -15.72
N GLU A 163 -1.64 16.66 -14.81
CA GLU A 163 -2.77 15.82 -14.41
C GLU A 163 -3.45 16.40 -13.16
N GLU A 164 -4.74 16.08 -12.95
CA GLU A 164 -5.41 16.46 -11.71
C GLU A 164 -4.68 15.82 -10.51
N LEU A 165 -4.37 16.62 -9.49
CA LEU A 165 -3.56 16.17 -8.35
C LEU A 165 -4.19 14.97 -7.62
N LEU A 166 -5.52 14.88 -7.59
CA LEU A 166 -6.25 13.75 -7.01
C LEU A 166 -6.03 12.45 -7.79
N ASP A 167 -5.89 12.53 -9.11
CA ASP A 167 -5.61 11.38 -9.95
C ASP A 167 -4.17 10.90 -9.70
N VAL A 168 -3.20 11.81 -9.68
CA VAL A 168 -1.81 11.52 -9.31
C VAL A 168 -1.74 10.89 -7.91
N ALA A 169 -2.47 11.43 -6.94
CA ALA A 169 -2.54 10.92 -5.59
C ALA A 169 -3.12 9.50 -5.52
N SER A 170 -4.11 9.20 -6.37
CA SER A 170 -4.76 7.89 -6.43
C SER A 170 -3.88 6.81 -7.06
N GLU A 171 -2.93 7.21 -7.91
CA GLU A 171 -1.96 6.33 -8.59
C GLU A 171 -0.74 5.99 -7.71
N ILE A 172 -0.36 6.89 -6.81
CA ILE A 172 0.79 6.70 -5.93
C ILE A 172 0.39 5.86 -4.71
N ASP A 173 0.83 4.60 -4.67
CA ASP A 173 0.76 3.79 -3.45
C ASP A 173 1.88 4.19 -2.47
N MET A 174 1.63 5.28 -1.72
CA MET A 174 2.56 5.87 -0.74
C MET A 174 3.08 4.85 0.28
N GLU A 175 2.34 3.77 0.56
CA GLU A 175 2.74 2.77 1.56
C GLU A 175 4.01 2.00 1.17
N ASN A 176 4.37 2.00 -0.11
CA ASN A 176 5.49 1.23 -0.63
C ASN A 176 6.72 2.08 -0.98
N TYR A 177 6.75 3.33 -0.53
CA TYR A 177 7.91 4.23 -0.67
C TYR A 177 8.77 4.30 0.60
N PRO A 178 10.02 4.76 0.48
CA PRO A 178 10.82 4.71 -0.74
C PRO A 178 11.13 3.25 -1.11
N PHE A 179 11.41 2.99 -2.38
CA PHE A 179 11.69 1.63 -2.86
C PHE A 179 13.17 1.26 -2.95
N ALA A 180 14.07 2.24 -2.82
CA ALA A 180 15.51 2.07 -2.79
C ALA A 180 16.13 3.20 -1.96
N SER A 181 16.16 3.03 -0.63
CA SER A 181 16.87 3.95 0.27
C SER A 181 17.79 3.19 1.19
N SER A 182 18.97 3.77 1.42
CA SER A 182 19.84 3.41 2.53
C SER A 182 19.23 3.91 3.85
N SER A 183 19.47 3.20 4.94
CA SER A 183 19.00 3.60 6.27
C SER A 183 20.20 3.84 7.17
N ARG A 184 20.10 4.80 8.08
CA ARG A 184 21.06 4.95 9.19
C ARG A 184 20.48 4.38 10.48
N VAL A 185 21.32 4.23 11.50
CA VAL A 185 20.90 3.82 12.84
C VAL A 185 20.03 4.92 13.46
N GLY A 186 18.87 4.58 14.01
CA GLY A 186 17.99 5.55 14.68
C GLY A 186 18.29 5.68 16.17
N PHE A 187 17.82 6.73 16.86
CA PHE A 187 17.92 6.80 18.33
C PHE A 187 17.15 5.68 19.04
N CYS A 188 16.15 5.09 18.36
CA CYS A 188 15.51 3.86 18.81
C CYS A 188 16.50 2.71 19.03
N HIS A 189 17.62 2.65 18.29
CA HIS A 189 18.65 1.63 18.51
C HIS A 189 19.22 1.66 19.93
N LYS A 190 19.51 2.86 20.46
CA LYS A 190 19.98 3.01 21.84
C LYS A 190 18.91 2.56 22.85
N ALA A 191 17.65 2.85 22.57
CA ALA A 191 16.53 2.45 23.43
C ALA A 191 16.23 0.94 23.36
N MET A 192 16.63 0.26 22.28
CA MET A 192 16.46 -1.19 22.11
C MET A 192 17.38 -2.02 23.01
N ASN A 193 18.49 -1.47 23.51
CA ASN A 193 19.53 -2.24 24.20
C ASN A 193 18.97 -3.03 25.41
N GLY A 194 18.88 -4.37 25.26
CA GLY A 194 18.34 -5.28 26.27
C GLY A 194 16.81 -5.24 26.46
N ARG A 195 16.07 -4.68 25.50
CA ARG A 195 14.60 -4.44 25.59
C ARG A 195 13.81 -5.08 24.44
N GLU A 196 14.28 -6.19 23.90
CA GLU A 196 13.64 -6.89 22.78
C GLU A 196 12.21 -7.34 23.10
N ALA A 197 11.93 -7.70 24.35
CA ALA A 197 10.58 -8.06 24.80
C ALA A 197 9.62 -6.85 24.77
N ASN A 198 10.09 -5.67 25.17
CA ASN A 198 9.31 -4.43 25.09
C ASN A 198 9.05 -4.06 23.63
N ALA A 199 10.08 -4.19 22.78
CA ALA A 199 9.93 -3.96 21.35
C ALA A 199 8.93 -4.93 20.72
N ALA A 200 8.95 -6.21 21.09
CA ALA A 200 7.95 -7.18 20.67
C ALA A 200 6.55 -6.72 21.04
N PHE A 201 6.33 -6.38 22.31
CA PHE A 201 5.04 -5.91 22.79
C PHE A 201 4.52 -4.70 22.00
N VAL A 202 5.33 -3.64 21.83
CA VAL A 202 4.93 -2.43 21.12
C VAL A 202 4.67 -2.72 19.64
N LEU A 203 5.54 -3.51 18.99
CA LEU A 203 5.38 -3.84 17.58
C LEU A 203 4.18 -4.78 17.33
N GLU A 204 3.81 -5.62 18.29
CA GLU A 204 2.58 -6.40 18.22
C GLU A 204 1.35 -5.49 18.23
N LEU A 205 1.28 -4.57 19.19
CA LEU A 205 0.19 -3.58 19.26
C LEU A 205 0.11 -2.74 17.98
N ALA A 206 1.25 -2.29 17.44
CA ALA A 206 1.32 -1.58 16.17
C ALA A 206 0.86 -2.45 14.98
N GLY A 207 1.23 -3.73 14.98
CA GLY A 207 0.82 -4.70 13.96
C GLY A 207 -0.69 -4.97 13.98
N GLN A 208 -1.29 -5.06 15.17
CA GLN A 208 -2.73 -5.12 15.36
C GLN A 208 -3.41 -3.88 14.78
N GLU A 209 -2.91 -2.68 15.10
CA GLU A 209 -3.44 -1.43 14.55
C GLU A 209 -3.39 -1.40 13.02
N ARG A 210 -2.33 -1.92 12.41
CA ARG A 210 -2.23 -2.00 10.94
C ARG A 210 -3.26 -2.94 10.33
N LEU A 211 -3.52 -4.10 10.95
CA LEU A 211 -4.58 -5.00 10.53
C LEU A 211 -5.97 -4.34 10.67
N LEU A 212 -6.22 -3.68 11.80
CA LEU A 212 -7.46 -2.93 12.06
C LEU A 212 -7.64 -1.76 11.07
N GLY A 213 -6.55 -1.09 10.69
CA GLY A 213 -6.53 -0.05 9.66
C GLY A 213 -6.99 -0.57 8.29
N LYS A 214 -6.51 -1.74 7.87
CA LYS A 214 -6.97 -2.43 6.65
C LYS A 214 -8.46 -2.80 6.75
N ALA A 215 -8.90 -3.31 7.89
CA ALA A 215 -10.31 -3.63 8.12
C ALA A 215 -11.22 -2.38 8.09
N ARG A 216 -10.77 -1.25 8.66
CA ARG A 216 -11.44 0.06 8.58
C ARG A 216 -11.59 0.56 7.16
N ARG A 217 -10.60 0.33 6.29
CA ARG A 217 -10.70 0.67 4.87
C ARG A 217 -11.84 -0.10 4.20
N TYR A 218 -11.92 -1.42 4.38
CA TYR A 218 -13.02 -2.22 3.84
C TYR A 218 -14.37 -1.83 4.42
N TRP A 219 -14.44 -1.50 5.71
CA TRP A 219 -15.66 -1.02 6.35
C TRP A 219 -16.24 0.22 5.65
N ARG A 220 -15.40 1.21 5.32
CA ARG A 220 -15.83 2.41 4.60
C ARG A 220 -16.42 2.08 3.23
N GLU A 221 -15.93 1.03 2.58
CA GLU A 221 -16.48 0.55 1.30
C GLU A 221 -17.83 -0.17 1.50
N LEU A 222 -18.01 -0.89 2.62
CA LEU A 222 -19.27 -1.55 2.98
C LEU A 222 -20.43 -0.58 3.25
N LEU A 223 -20.15 0.71 3.47
CA LEU A 223 -21.18 1.76 3.55
C LEU A 223 -21.85 2.02 2.19
N ARG A 224 -21.18 1.66 1.09
CA ARG A 224 -21.63 1.94 -0.27
C ARG A 224 -21.84 0.69 -1.11
N ARG A 225 -21.37 -0.48 -0.65
CA ARG A 225 -21.27 -1.70 -1.43
C ARG A 225 -21.58 -2.94 -0.57
N PRO A 226 -22.17 -4.00 -1.15
CA PRO A 226 -22.33 -5.26 -0.44
C PRO A 226 -20.96 -5.93 -0.18
N PHE A 227 -20.91 -6.82 0.81
CA PHE A 227 -19.68 -7.50 1.22
C PHE A 227 -19.00 -8.26 0.07
N ALA A 228 -19.78 -8.93 -0.78
CA ALA A 228 -19.26 -9.65 -1.93
C ALA A 228 -18.50 -8.76 -2.92
N ASP A 229 -18.96 -7.53 -3.16
CA ASP A 229 -18.28 -6.57 -4.05
C ASP A 229 -16.97 -6.07 -3.42
N VAL A 230 -16.98 -5.75 -2.11
CA VAL A 230 -15.77 -5.33 -1.38
C VAL A 230 -14.73 -6.45 -1.35
N MET A 231 -15.15 -7.69 -1.06
CA MET A 231 -14.28 -8.87 -1.09
C MET A 231 -13.70 -9.11 -2.49
N TYR A 232 -14.54 -9.08 -3.52
CA TYR A 232 -14.12 -9.24 -4.92
C TYR A 232 -13.05 -8.22 -5.30
N ARG A 233 -13.32 -6.94 -5.05
CA ARG A 233 -12.39 -5.84 -5.34
C ARG A 233 -11.08 -5.95 -4.57
N ALA A 234 -11.14 -6.31 -3.28
CA ALA A 234 -9.95 -6.47 -2.45
C ALA A 234 -9.04 -7.61 -2.94
N VAL A 235 -9.63 -8.73 -3.35
CA VAL A 235 -8.88 -9.85 -3.94
C VAL A 235 -8.29 -9.44 -5.30
N MET A 236 -9.07 -8.79 -6.17
CA MET A 236 -8.58 -8.32 -7.47
C MET A 236 -7.43 -7.31 -7.29
N GLU A 237 -7.58 -6.32 -6.41
CA GLU A 237 -6.56 -5.31 -6.10
C GLU A 237 -5.24 -5.97 -5.65
N SER A 238 -5.31 -7.05 -4.87
CA SER A 238 -4.10 -7.74 -4.40
C SER A 238 -3.29 -8.41 -5.50
N MET A 239 -3.92 -8.76 -6.64
CA MET A 239 -3.25 -9.35 -7.81
C MET A 239 -2.27 -8.38 -8.49
N GLY A 240 -2.47 -7.07 -8.31
CA GLY A 240 -1.67 -6.04 -8.97
C GLY A 240 -0.31 -5.79 -8.36
N TYR A 241 -0.03 -6.33 -7.16
CA TYR A 241 1.10 -5.90 -6.33
C TYR A 241 1.18 -4.36 -6.26
N ARG A 242 2.33 -3.79 -5.89
CA ARG A 242 2.51 -2.34 -5.89
C ARG A 242 2.27 -1.68 -7.28
N PRO A 243 2.88 -2.16 -8.38
CA PRO A 243 2.88 -1.37 -9.63
C PRO A 243 1.55 -1.35 -10.39
N ASN A 244 0.65 -2.31 -10.13
CA ASN A 244 -0.62 -2.44 -10.85
C ASN A 244 -1.83 -2.51 -9.91
N LYS A 245 -1.68 -2.18 -8.62
CA LYS A 245 -2.77 -2.24 -7.61
C LYS A 245 -4.03 -1.51 -8.06
N GLN A 246 -3.87 -0.27 -8.48
CA GLN A 246 -4.97 0.59 -8.90
C GLN A 246 -5.54 0.16 -10.26
N ALA A 247 -4.70 -0.30 -11.20
CA ALA A 247 -5.16 -0.86 -12.47
C ALA A 247 -6.07 -2.08 -12.24
N PHE A 248 -5.70 -2.97 -11.33
CA PHE A 248 -6.56 -4.09 -10.93
C PHE A 248 -7.83 -3.65 -10.19
N ARG A 249 -7.78 -2.59 -9.39
CA ARG A 249 -8.97 -2.00 -8.76
C ARG A 249 -9.95 -1.44 -9.79
N ARG A 250 -9.44 -0.75 -10.82
CA ARG A 250 -10.22 -0.26 -11.96
C ARG A 250 -10.77 -1.42 -12.79
N LEU A 251 -9.97 -2.45 -13.05
CA LEU A 251 -10.42 -3.67 -13.73
C LEU A 251 -11.60 -4.34 -13.02
N ALA A 252 -11.54 -4.46 -11.68
CA ALA A 252 -12.64 -4.97 -10.88
C ALA A 252 -13.90 -4.08 -10.90
N ALA A 253 -13.77 -2.81 -11.30
CA ALA A 253 -14.91 -1.95 -11.58
C ALA A 253 -15.50 -2.21 -12.97
N CYS A 254 -14.65 -2.45 -13.98
CA CYS A 254 -15.06 -2.77 -15.35
C CYS A 254 -15.73 -4.14 -15.47
N VAL A 255 -15.32 -5.11 -14.63
CA VAL A 255 -15.93 -6.44 -14.54
C VAL A 255 -16.55 -6.60 -13.15
N PRO A 256 -17.80 -6.15 -12.93
CA PRO A 256 -18.44 -6.21 -11.62
C PRO A 256 -18.60 -7.64 -11.10
N VAL A 257 -18.66 -7.79 -9.77
CA VAL A 257 -18.84 -9.10 -9.11
C VAL A 257 -20.08 -9.87 -9.59
N GLU A 258 -21.14 -9.18 -10.03
CA GLU A 258 -22.34 -9.83 -10.56
C GLU A 258 -22.10 -10.52 -11.90
N VAL A 259 -21.17 -10.01 -12.73
CA VAL A 259 -20.73 -10.69 -13.96
C VAL A 259 -19.96 -11.96 -13.61
N VAL A 260 -19.12 -11.91 -12.57
CA VAL A 260 -18.41 -13.11 -12.09
C VAL A 260 -19.41 -14.19 -11.63
N ARG A 261 -20.44 -13.79 -10.89
CA ARG A 261 -21.52 -14.68 -10.43
C ARG A 261 -22.35 -15.26 -11.57
N SER A 262 -22.61 -14.50 -12.63
CA SER A 262 -23.33 -15.03 -13.80
C SER A 262 -22.50 -16.08 -14.51
N VAL A 263 -21.21 -15.82 -14.73
CA VAL A 263 -20.30 -16.79 -15.35
C VAL A 263 -20.22 -18.08 -14.52
N GLU A 264 -20.01 -17.96 -13.20
CA GLU A 264 -19.98 -19.10 -12.27
C GLU A 264 -21.25 -19.97 -12.34
N ARG A 265 -22.42 -19.34 -12.49
CA ARG A 265 -23.70 -20.04 -12.56
C ARG A 265 -23.92 -20.72 -13.91
N ASP A 266 -23.50 -20.07 -14.98
CA ASP A 266 -23.90 -20.43 -16.35
C ASP A 266 -22.89 -21.38 -17.03
N ALA A 267 -21.70 -21.59 -16.45
CA ALA A 267 -20.65 -22.43 -17.02
C ALA A 267 -19.86 -23.25 -15.96
N PRO A 268 -19.39 -24.48 -16.29
CA PRO A 268 -18.53 -25.26 -15.41
C PRO A 268 -17.19 -24.55 -15.12
N PRO A 269 -16.46 -24.91 -14.04
CA PRO A 269 -15.26 -24.17 -13.61
C PRO A 269 -14.20 -23.96 -14.69
N GLU A 270 -13.90 -24.95 -15.52
CA GLU A 270 -12.88 -24.82 -16.58
C GLU A 270 -13.28 -23.77 -17.63
N GLN A 271 -14.53 -23.80 -18.08
CA GLN A 271 -15.07 -22.83 -19.03
C GLN A 271 -15.26 -21.45 -18.40
N SER A 272 -15.70 -21.40 -17.14
CA SER A 272 -15.77 -20.17 -16.35
C SER A 272 -14.41 -19.48 -16.26
N ALA A 273 -13.32 -20.24 -16.07
CA ALA A 273 -11.97 -19.68 -16.02
C ALA A 273 -11.57 -19.04 -17.35
N LEU A 274 -11.95 -19.62 -18.49
CA LEU A 274 -11.69 -19.06 -19.83
C LEU A 274 -12.54 -17.83 -20.12
N ILE A 275 -13.84 -17.86 -19.77
CA ILE A 275 -14.73 -16.69 -19.94
C ILE A 275 -14.24 -15.52 -19.09
N LEU A 276 -13.88 -15.75 -17.83
CA LEU A 276 -13.35 -14.71 -16.95
C LEU A 276 -11.99 -14.17 -17.45
N GLN A 277 -11.12 -15.04 -18.00
CA GLN A 277 -9.90 -14.59 -18.68
C GLN A 277 -10.23 -13.64 -19.83
N ALA A 278 -11.15 -14.03 -20.72
CA ALA A 278 -11.55 -13.20 -21.85
C ALA A 278 -12.08 -11.83 -21.40
N LEU A 279 -12.96 -11.81 -20.39
CA LEU A 279 -13.51 -10.57 -19.83
C LEU A 279 -12.44 -9.67 -19.19
N PHE A 280 -11.57 -10.22 -18.35
CA PHE A 280 -10.49 -9.43 -17.74
C PHE A 280 -9.49 -8.93 -18.79
N PHE A 281 -9.14 -9.76 -19.77
CA PHE A 281 -8.14 -9.44 -20.79
C PHE A 281 -8.68 -8.36 -21.74
N GLY A 282 -9.91 -8.50 -22.21
CA GLY A 282 -10.54 -7.50 -23.06
C GLY A 282 -10.75 -6.17 -22.32
N ALA A 283 -11.31 -6.21 -21.10
CA ALA A 283 -11.52 -5.00 -20.30
C ALA A 283 -10.22 -4.29 -19.88
N SER A 284 -9.08 -5.01 -19.88
CA SER A 284 -7.76 -4.42 -19.61
C SER A 284 -7.18 -3.63 -20.77
N GLY A 285 -7.65 -3.85 -22.01
CA GLY A 285 -7.05 -3.31 -23.23
C GLY A 285 -5.69 -3.91 -23.61
N LEU A 286 -5.15 -4.86 -22.83
CA LEU A 286 -3.88 -5.54 -23.14
C LEU A 286 -4.02 -6.62 -24.22
N PHE A 287 -5.24 -7.10 -24.47
CA PHE A 287 -5.51 -8.19 -25.40
C PHE A 287 -6.10 -7.73 -26.74
N SER A 288 -6.17 -6.42 -26.98
CA SER A 288 -6.59 -5.86 -28.27
C SER A 288 -5.46 -5.96 -29.30
N ASN A 289 -5.79 -6.46 -30.50
CA ASN A 289 -4.91 -6.57 -31.68
C ASN A 289 -3.74 -7.56 -31.52
N VAL A 290 -4.01 -8.76 -30.99
CA VAL A 290 -3.04 -9.86 -30.99
C VAL A 290 -2.87 -10.37 -32.44
N PRO A 291 -1.67 -10.32 -33.04
CA PRO A 291 -1.46 -10.78 -34.41
C PRO A 291 -1.40 -12.31 -34.44
N VAL A 292 -2.57 -12.95 -34.38
CA VAL A 292 -2.75 -14.40 -34.22
C VAL A 292 -1.94 -15.20 -35.25
N ASP A 293 -1.83 -14.69 -36.48
CA ASP A 293 -1.13 -15.36 -37.59
C ASP A 293 0.40 -15.41 -37.42
N ALA A 294 0.96 -14.59 -36.55
CA ALA A 294 2.39 -14.59 -36.22
C ALA A 294 2.73 -15.46 -35.00
N LEU A 295 1.74 -16.13 -34.41
CA LEU A 295 1.90 -16.91 -33.18
C LEU A 295 1.99 -18.41 -33.47
N ASP A 296 2.58 -19.16 -32.56
CA ASP A 296 2.53 -20.61 -32.60
C ASP A 296 1.08 -21.11 -32.45
N ARG A 297 0.82 -22.33 -32.95
CA ARG A 297 -0.54 -22.89 -33.04
C ARG A 297 -1.28 -22.92 -31.70
N GLU A 298 -0.62 -23.33 -30.61
CA GLU A 298 -1.22 -23.41 -29.28
C GLU A 298 -1.66 -22.03 -28.79
N THR A 299 -0.78 -21.02 -28.95
CA THR A 299 -1.12 -19.64 -28.61
C THR A 299 -2.25 -19.10 -29.49
N ALA A 300 -2.22 -19.39 -30.79
CA ALA A 300 -3.24 -18.93 -31.73
C ALA A 300 -4.62 -19.51 -31.39
N ASP A 301 -4.70 -20.81 -31.07
CA ASP A 301 -5.93 -21.49 -30.65
C ASP A 301 -6.49 -20.88 -29.35
N TYR A 302 -5.63 -20.71 -28.33
CA TYR A 302 -6.00 -20.05 -27.08
C TYR A 302 -6.52 -18.62 -27.29
N CYS A 303 -5.87 -17.83 -28.16
CA CYS A 303 -6.31 -16.47 -28.44
C CYS A 303 -7.65 -16.41 -29.19
N ARG A 304 -7.90 -17.35 -30.11
CA ARG A 304 -9.19 -17.46 -30.80
C ARG A 304 -10.33 -17.80 -29.84
N GLU A 305 -10.09 -18.72 -28.91
CA GLU A 305 -11.06 -19.09 -27.89
C GLU A 305 -11.40 -17.92 -26.96
N LEU A 306 -10.38 -17.18 -26.49
CA LEU A 306 -10.58 -15.96 -25.71
C LEU A 306 -11.36 -14.89 -26.50
N ALA A 307 -11.06 -14.70 -27.78
CA ALA A 307 -11.76 -13.74 -28.62
C ALA A 307 -13.24 -14.11 -28.81
N ALA A 308 -13.55 -15.40 -28.98
CA ALA A 308 -14.92 -15.88 -29.07
C ALA A 308 -15.70 -15.64 -27.77
N HIS A 309 -15.10 -15.95 -26.61
CA HIS A 309 -15.72 -15.68 -25.31
C HIS A 309 -15.89 -14.19 -25.05
N TRP A 310 -14.92 -13.36 -25.44
CA TRP A 310 -15.04 -11.90 -25.34
C TRP A 310 -16.23 -11.39 -26.16
N ALA A 311 -16.30 -11.73 -27.45
CA ALA A 311 -17.39 -11.30 -28.34
C ALA A 311 -18.78 -11.73 -27.83
N ALA A 312 -18.87 -12.88 -27.18
CA ALA A 312 -20.12 -13.37 -26.61
C ALA A 312 -20.54 -12.65 -25.32
N ASN A 313 -19.58 -12.13 -24.54
CA ASN A 313 -19.83 -11.65 -23.17
C ASN A 313 -19.52 -10.17 -22.92
N GLU A 314 -18.84 -9.45 -23.82
CA GLU A 314 -18.41 -8.05 -23.59
C GLU A 314 -19.57 -7.10 -23.25
N LYS A 315 -20.77 -7.37 -23.79
CA LYS A 315 -21.98 -6.55 -23.56
C LYS A 315 -22.50 -6.62 -22.13
N THR A 316 -22.02 -7.58 -21.34
CA THR A 316 -22.34 -7.69 -19.91
C THR A 316 -21.55 -6.70 -19.05
N LEU A 317 -20.50 -6.09 -19.63
CA LEU A 317 -19.66 -5.12 -18.95
C LEU A 317 -20.24 -3.71 -19.08
N ALA A 318 -20.06 -2.91 -18.04
CA ALA A 318 -20.45 -1.51 -18.02
C ALA A 318 -19.25 -0.64 -17.60
N GLY A 319 -19.05 0.48 -18.31
CA GLY A 319 -18.01 1.45 -18.00
C GLY A 319 -16.90 1.55 -19.06
N SER A 320 -15.93 2.43 -18.82
CA SER A 320 -14.78 2.62 -19.69
C SER A 320 -13.72 1.56 -19.41
N PHE A 321 -13.28 0.85 -20.45
CA PHE A 321 -12.19 -0.11 -20.35
C PHE A 321 -10.84 0.58 -20.14
N LEU A 322 -9.87 -0.19 -19.64
CA LEU A 322 -8.50 0.27 -19.48
C LEU A 322 -7.77 0.21 -20.83
N HIS A 323 -6.65 0.93 -20.89
CA HIS A 323 -5.74 0.95 -22.03
C HIS A 323 -4.37 0.39 -21.64
N LYS A 324 -3.57 0.02 -22.64
CA LYS A 324 -2.20 -0.50 -22.45
C LYS A 324 -1.33 0.39 -21.54
N LYS A 325 -1.53 1.72 -21.58
CA LYS A 325 -0.79 2.70 -20.77
C LYS A 325 -1.12 2.65 -19.27
N ASP A 326 -2.26 2.08 -18.88
CA ASP A 326 -2.66 1.94 -17.48
C ASP A 326 -1.86 0.84 -16.75
N TRP A 327 -1.06 0.05 -17.47
CA TRP A 327 -0.37 -1.12 -16.95
C TRP A 327 1.15 -0.96 -16.92
N THR A 328 1.74 -1.21 -15.76
CA THR A 328 3.19 -1.19 -15.57
C THR A 328 3.78 -2.59 -15.76
N HIS A 329 4.68 -2.72 -16.75
CA HIS A 329 5.49 -3.93 -16.98
C HIS A 329 6.95 -3.77 -16.56
N ARG A 330 7.49 -2.55 -16.62
CA ARG A 330 8.89 -2.27 -16.28
C ARG A 330 9.14 -2.54 -14.80
N GLY A 331 10.20 -3.27 -14.48
CA GLY A 331 10.55 -3.62 -13.09
C GLY A 331 9.64 -4.68 -12.45
N VAL A 332 8.66 -5.22 -13.18
CA VAL A 332 7.81 -6.32 -12.72
C VAL A 332 8.43 -7.65 -13.14
N ARG A 333 8.46 -8.64 -12.24
CA ARG A 333 8.89 -10.00 -12.61
C ARG A 333 7.88 -10.61 -13.60
N PRO A 334 8.32 -11.37 -14.63
CA PRO A 334 7.40 -11.95 -15.62
C PRO A 334 6.23 -12.76 -15.02
N ALA A 335 6.47 -13.50 -13.93
CA ALA A 335 5.42 -14.23 -13.21
C ALA A 335 4.33 -13.32 -12.61
N ASN A 336 4.57 -12.02 -12.48
CA ASN A 336 3.68 -11.01 -11.94
C ASN A 336 3.12 -10.05 -13.01
N PHE A 337 3.30 -10.36 -14.29
CA PHE A 337 2.73 -9.55 -15.36
C PHE A 337 1.20 -9.53 -15.32
N PRO A 338 0.56 -8.41 -15.73
CA PRO A 338 -0.88 -8.21 -15.60
C PRO A 338 -1.73 -9.36 -16.16
N LEU A 339 -1.51 -9.79 -17.41
CA LEU A 339 -2.30 -10.85 -18.04
C LEU A 339 -2.20 -12.18 -17.27
N ARG A 340 -1.01 -12.53 -16.77
CA ARG A 340 -0.84 -13.74 -15.95
C ARG A 340 -1.58 -13.62 -14.62
N ARG A 341 -1.56 -12.45 -13.99
CA ARG A 341 -2.25 -12.18 -12.71
C ARG A 341 -3.78 -12.13 -12.89
N MET A 342 -4.26 -11.66 -14.04
CA MET A 342 -5.67 -11.75 -14.42
C MET A 342 -6.10 -13.21 -14.66
N ALA A 343 -5.27 -14.03 -15.31
CA ALA A 343 -5.52 -15.46 -15.43
C ALA A 343 -5.57 -16.14 -14.06
N ALA A 344 -4.63 -15.79 -13.16
CA ALA A 344 -4.64 -16.26 -11.78
C ALA A 344 -5.95 -15.93 -11.06
N ALA A 345 -6.45 -14.69 -11.21
CA ALA A 345 -7.73 -14.28 -10.65
C ALA A 345 -8.92 -15.03 -11.27
N ALA A 346 -8.92 -15.23 -12.58
CA ALA A 346 -9.97 -15.96 -13.29
C ALA A 346 -10.08 -17.42 -12.82
N HIS A 347 -8.95 -18.13 -12.71
CA HIS A 347 -8.92 -19.49 -12.15
C HIS A 347 -9.38 -19.52 -10.69
N LEU A 348 -8.93 -18.57 -9.86
CA LEU A 348 -9.36 -18.47 -8.46
C LEU A 348 -10.89 -18.31 -8.34
N TRP A 349 -11.47 -17.38 -9.10
CA TRP A 349 -12.90 -17.12 -9.06
C TRP A 349 -13.73 -18.22 -9.70
N ALA A 350 -13.24 -18.87 -10.76
CA ALA A 350 -13.93 -19.99 -11.36
C ALA A 350 -13.95 -21.23 -10.46
N ARG A 351 -12.88 -21.47 -9.69
CA ARG A 351 -12.77 -22.64 -8.81
C ARG A 351 -13.46 -22.44 -7.46
N LEU A 352 -13.22 -21.32 -6.78
CA LEU A 352 -13.82 -21.06 -5.46
C LEU A 352 -15.19 -20.38 -5.56
N GLY A 353 -15.46 -19.65 -6.63
CA GLY A 353 -16.67 -18.84 -6.75
C GLY A 353 -16.71 -17.67 -5.76
N VAL A 354 -17.66 -16.77 -5.96
CA VAL A 354 -17.88 -15.66 -5.02
C VAL A 354 -18.46 -16.20 -3.71
N ARG A 355 -19.39 -17.15 -3.78
CA ARG A 355 -20.03 -17.74 -2.60
C ARG A 355 -19.09 -18.66 -1.82
N GLY A 356 -18.25 -19.43 -2.50
CA GLY A 356 -17.28 -20.31 -1.83
C GLY A 356 -16.19 -19.51 -1.12
N MET A 357 -15.71 -18.41 -1.71
CA MET A 357 -14.81 -17.49 -1.01
C MET A 357 -15.45 -16.90 0.25
N GLU A 358 -16.69 -16.39 0.17
CA GLU A 358 -17.40 -15.85 1.33
C GLU A 358 -17.59 -16.91 2.43
N ARG A 359 -18.02 -18.13 2.06
CA ARG A 359 -18.13 -19.26 2.99
C ARG A 359 -16.79 -19.58 3.64
N ARG A 360 -15.69 -19.55 2.88
CA ARG A 360 -14.35 -19.84 3.40
C ARG A 360 -13.91 -18.82 4.46
N ILE A 361 -14.24 -17.54 4.27
CA ILE A 361 -14.00 -16.48 5.26
C ILE A 361 -14.81 -16.73 6.53
N ILE A 362 -16.09 -17.12 6.40
CA ILE A 362 -16.95 -17.42 7.55
C ILE A 362 -16.40 -18.62 8.34
N THR A 363 -16.09 -19.72 7.65
CA THR A 363 -15.53 -20.92 8.28
C THR A 363 -14.16 -20.66 8.91
N LEU A 364 -13.34 -19.79 8.30
CA LEU A 364 -12.10 -19.33 8.95
C LEU A 364 -12.39 -18.70 10.32
N GLY A 365 -13.39 -17.82 10.39
CA GLY A 365 -13.81 -17.18 11.63
C GLY A 365 -14.26 -18.19 12.70
N GLU A 366 -15.09 -19.16 12.32
CA GLU A 366 -15.54 -20.23 13.22
C GLU A 366 -14.36 -21.07 13.75
N GLN A 367 -13.41 -21.42 12.88
CA GLN A 367 -12.22 -22.20 13.23
C GLN A 367 -11.34 -21.47 14.24
N ILE A 368 -11.03 -20.19 14.02
CA ILE A 368 -10.13 -19.43 14.90
C ILE A 368 -10.79 -19.02 16.23
N LYS A 369 -12.13 -18.94 16.28
CA LYS A 369 -12.84 -18.75 17.56
C LYS A 369 -12.70 -19.99 18.44
N ARG A 370 -12.87 -21.17 17.85
CA ARG A 370 -12.82 -22.47 18.54
C ARG A 370 -11.39 -22.85 18.93
N GLU A 371 -10.46 -22.76 17.99
CA GLU A 371 -9.08 -23.17 18.19
C GLU A 371 -8.23 -21.93 18.50
N ARG A 372 -7.70 -21.83 19.73
CA ARG A 372 -6.88 -20.70 20.18
C ARG A 372 -5.38 -20.99 20.19
N ASP A 373 -5.01 -22.26 20.01
CA ASP A 373 -3.62 -22.72 20.09
C ASP A 373 -2.82 -22.36 18.81
N PRO A 374 -1.55 -21.92 18.93
CA PRO A 374 -0.72 -21.55 17.78
C PRO A 374 -0.44 -22.68 16.76
N GLU A 375 -0.41 -23.96 17.16
CA GLU A 375 -0.26 -25.08 16.22
C GLU A 375 -1.53 -25.26 15.38
N ALA A 376 -2.70 -25.17 16.01
CA ALA A 376 -3.97 -25.21 15.31
C ALA A 376 -4.10 -24.04 14.32
N HIS A 377 -3.73 -22.82 14.73
CA HIS A 377 -3.69 -21.66 13.84
C HIS A 377 -2.79 -21.89 12.61
N ARG A 378 -1.61 -22.49 12.78
CA ARG A 378 -0.69 -22.79 11.67
C ARG A 378 -1.27 -23.80 10.68
N LYS A 379 -2.04 -24.79 11.15
CA LYS A 379 -2.78 -25.72 10.30
C LYS A 379 -3.93 -25.03 9.56
N ILE A 380 -4.71 -24.21 10.26
CA ILE A 380 -5.82 -23.43 9.67
C ILE A 380 -5.29 -22.49 8.56
N LEU A 381 -4.19 -21.79 8.83
CA LEU A 381 -3.54 -20.92 7.85
C LEU A 381 -3.01 -21.70 6.66
N SER A 382 -2.39 -22.86 6.88
CA SER A 382 -1.89 -23.71 5.79
C SER A 382 -3.02 -24.18 4.87
N SER A 383 -4.14 -24.62 5.43
CA SER A 383 -5.35 -24.96 4.66
C SER A 383 -5.88 -23.77 3.86
N LEU A 384 -5.96 -22.58 4.46
CA LEU A 384 -6.39 -21.38 3.73
C LEU A 384 -5.43 -21.03 2.58
N VAL A 385 -4.12 -21.19 2.79
CA VAL A 385 -3.10 -20.95 1.76
C VAL A 385 -3.21 -21.96 0.63
N GLU A 386 -3.50 -23.23 0.92
CA GLU A 386 -3.80 -24.26 -0.09
C GLU A 386 -5.04 -23.90 -0.90
N ASP A 387 -6.12 -23.47 -0.25
CA ASP A 387 -7.35 -23.04 -0.92
C ASP A 387 -7.14 -21.85 -1.85
N LEU A 388 -6.19 -20.95 -1.57
CA LEU A 388 -5.91 -19.77 -2.40
C LEU A 388 -4.92 -20.03 -3.54
N GLN A 389 -4.12 -21.11 -3.45
CA GLN A 389 -3.17 -21.45 -4.52
C GLN A 389 -3.89 -21.84 -5.81
N GLN A 390 -3.30 -21.43 -6.94
CA GLN A 390 -3.76 -21.78 -8.28
C GLN A 390 -2.56 -22.34 -9.04
N PRO A 391 -2.50 -23.66 -9.30
CA PRO A 391 -1.47 -24.23 -10.15
C PRO A 391 -1.56 -23.65 -11.57
N ALA A 392 -0.50 -23.83 -12.35
CA ALA A 392 -0.52 -23.44 -13.76
C ALA A 392 -1.25 -24.53 -14.57
N GLU A 393 -2.39 -24.17 -15.14
CA GLU A 393 -3.26 -25.08 -15.89
C GLU A 393 -3.46 -24.62 -17.34
N GLY A 394 -3.87 -25.55 -18.20
CA GLY A 394 -4.12 -25.29 -19.63
C GLY A 394 -2.94 -24.59 -20.31
N TYR A 395 -3.23 -23.49 -21.03
CA TYR A 395 -2.26 -22.66 -21.72
C TYR A 395 -1.09 -22.20 -20.81
N TRP A 396 -1.40 -21.88 -19.54
CA TRP A 396 -0.43 -21.31 -18.62
C TRP A 396 0.54 -22.32 -18.02
N LYS A 397 0.30 -23.63 -18.21
CA LYS A 397 1.19 -24.71 -17.74
C LYS A 397 2.60 -24.58 -18.32
N ARG A 398 2.72 -24.06 -19.54
CA ARG A 398 3.99 -23.92 -20.26
C ARG A 398 4.33 -22.49 -20.66
N ARG A 399 3.50 -21.51 -20.32
CA ARG A 399 3.66 -20.12 -20.78
C ARG A 399 3.63 -19.17 -19.60
N ILE A 400 4.55 -18.19 -19.60
CA ILE A 400 4.50 -17.06 -18.67
C ILE A 400 3.60 -15.94 -19.18
N ASN A 401 3.67 -15.69 -20.48
CA ASN A 401 2.92 -14.65 -21.20
C ASN A 401 2.36 -15.23 -22.50
N PRO A 402 1.22 -14.71 -23.01
CA PRO A 402 0.73 -15.09 -24.33
C PRO A 402 1.78 -14.82 -25.41
N GLY A 403 2.09 -15.83 -26.22
CA GLY A 403 3.11 -15.76 -27.28
C GLY A 403 4.57 -15.79 -26.80
N GLY A 404 4.82 -15.87 -25.48
CA GLY A 404 6.17 -16.05 -24.94
C GLY A 404 6.69 -17.47 -25.16
N ALA A 405 8.00 -17.68 -25.00
CA ALA A 405 8.61 -19.00 -25.17
C ALA A 405 7.95 -20.06 -24.28
N ALA A 406 7.73 -21.25 -24.86
CA ALA A 406 7.23 -22.40 -24.12
C ALA A 406 8.29 -22.92 -23.14
N MET A 407 7.84 -23.32 -21.95
CA MET A 407 8.64 -23.89 -20.88
C MET A 407 8.22 -25.34 -20.61
N GLU A 408 9.09 -26.12 -20.01
CA GLU A 408 8.75 -27.47 -19.55
C GLU A 408 7.65 -27.43 -18.47
N SER A 409 7.80 -26.53 -17.50
CA SER A 409 6.81 -26.27 -16.47
C SER A 409 6.90 -24.80 -16.02
N ALA A 410 5.77 -24.09 -16.08
CA ALA A 410 5.66 -22.74 -15.58
C ALA A 410 5.31 -22.73 -14.09
N PRO A 411 5.76 -21.72 -13.32
CA PRO A 411 5.40 -21.57 -11.91
C PRO A 411 3.89 -21.40 -11.75
N SER A 412 3.33 -21.80 -10.60
CA SER A 412 1.91 -21.62 -10.27
C SER A 412 1.42 -20.19 -10.54
N LEU A 413 0.17 -20.05 -11.01
CA LEU A 413 -0.48 -18.75 -11.18
C LEU A 413 -0.57 -18.01 -9.85
N ILE A 414 -0.98 -18.71 -8.77
CA ILE A 414 -0.85 -18.25 -7.39
C ILE A 414 -0.05 -19.30 -6.62
N GLY A 415 1.20 -18.98 -6.29
CA GLY A 415 2.06 -19.81 -5.45
C GLY A 415 1.89 -19.52 -3.96
N LYS A 416 2.49 -20.38 -3.12
CA LYS A 416 2.40 -20.34 -1.65
C LYS A 416 2.68 -18.96 -1.03
N SER A 417 3.75 -18.26 -1.44
CA SER A 417 4.07 -16.92 -0.88
C SER A 417 2.95 -15.90 -1.16
N HIS A 418 2.44 -15.85 -2.40
CA HIS A 418 1.36 -14.94 -2.76
C HIS A 418 0.06 -15.29 -2.03
N ALA A 419 -0.30 -16.58 -1.98
CA ALA A 419 -1.46 -17.06 -1.24
C ALA A 419 -1.38 -16.73 0.26
N LEU A 420 -0.21 -16.87 0.89
CA LEU A 420 0.02 -16.47 2.28
C LEU A 420 -0.15 -14.96 2.47
N SER A 421 0.37 -14.15 1.56
CA SER A 421 0.16 -12.70 1.58
C SER A 421 -1.33 -12.36 1.44
N MET A 422 -2.07 -12.99 0.52
CA MET A 422 -3.51 -12.79 0.37
C MET A 422 -4.29 -13.19 1.64
N ALA A 423 -3.94 -14.32 2.26
CA ALA A 423 -4.56 -14.79 3.49
C ALA A 423 -4.45 -13.73 4.61
N LEU A 424 -3.26 -13.16 4.82
CA LEU A 424 -2.99 -12.23 5.93
C LEU A 424 -3.34 -10.77 5.61
N ASN A 425 -3.14 -10.33 4.37
CA ASN A 425 -3.32 -8.92 3.96
C ASN A 425 -4.69 -8.62 3.35
N VAL A 426 -5.45 -9.63 2.94
CA VAL A 426 -6.76 -9.46 2.30
C VAL A 426 -7.84 -10.18 3.10
N ILE A 427 -7.73 -11.51 3.22
CA ILE A 427 -8.78 -12.36 3.79
C ILE A 427 -8.98 -12.08 5.28
N LEU A 428 -7.89 -12.02 6.06
CA LEU A 428 -7.96 -11.74 7.49
C LEU A 428 -8.55 -10.36 7.81
N PRO A 429 -8.13 -9.24 7.18
CA PRO A 429 -8.79 -7.96 7.42
C PRO A 429 -10.25 -7.90 6.92
N LEU A 430 -10.64 -8.66 5.88
CA LEU A 430 -12.05 -8.81 5.52
C LEU A 430 -12.85 -9.53 6.62
N LEU A 431 -12.28 -10.57 7.24
CA LEU A 431 -12.87 -11.25 8.39
C LEU A 431 -13.05 -10.30 9.58
N VAL A 432 -12.01 -9.53 9.92
CA VAL A 432 -12.07 -8.54 11.01
C VAL A 432 -13.13 -7.46 10.72
N CYS A 433 -13.22 -7.01 9.46
CA CYS A 433 -14.24 -6.06 9.04
C CYS A 433 -15.66 -6.64 9.19
N ARG A 434 -15.86 -7.91 8.83
CA ARG A 434 -17.12 -8.62 9.02
C ARG A 434 -17.47 -8.77 10.51
N ALA A 435 -16.50 -9.15 11.35
CA ALA A 435 -16.68 -9.26 12.79
C ALA A 435 -17.15 -7.93 13.40
N GLY A 436 -16.52 -6.82 12.99
CA GLY A 436 -16.94 -5.47 13.38
C GLY A 436 -18.38 -5.14 12.98
N ARG A 437 -18.81 -5.54 11.77
CA ARG A 437 -20.21 -5.37 11.32
C ARG A 437 -21.22 -6.07 12.20
N GLN A 438 -20.84 -7.23 12.72
CA GLN A 438 -21.71 -8.10 13.51
C GLN A 438 -21.64 -7.80 15.01
N GLY A 439 -20.75 -6.90 15.45
CA GLY A 439 -20.46 -6.68 16.86
C GLY A 439 -19.80 -7.89 17.53
N ASP A 440 -19.17 -8.79 16.76
CA ASP A 440 -18.55 -10.01 17.29
C ASP A 440 -17.13 -9.70 17.80
N ALA A 441 -17.06 -9.16 19.02
CA ALA A 441 -15.79 -8.84 19.69
C ALA A 441 -14.91 -10.07 19.93
N GLU A 442 -15.52 -11.23 20.15
CA GLU A 442 -14.82 -12.50 20.35
C GLU A 442 -14.10 -12.96 19.07
N LEU A 443 -14.75 -12.85 17.92
CA LEU A 443 -14.15 -13.11 16.61
C LEU A 443 -13.04 -12.12 16.28
N ARG A 444 -13.22 -10.84 16.62
CA ARG A 444 -12.19 -9.81 16.45
C ARG A 444 -10.93 -10.19 17.23
N GLU A 445 -11.07 -10.55 18.50
CA GLU A 445 -9.94 -10.97 19.34
C GLU A 445 -9.30 -12.27 18.82
N ALA A 446 -10.11 -13.24 18.40
CA ALA A 446 -9.62 -14.47 17.76
C ALA A 446 -8.77 -14.18 16.51
N ALA A 447 -9.20 -13.23 15.67
CA ALA A 447 -8.48 -12.82 14.48
C ALA A 447 -7.13 -12.14 14.81
N LEU A 448 -7.06 -11.34 15.88
CA LEU A 448 -5.81 -10.73 16.35
C LEU A 448 -4.83 -11.78 16.88
N GLN A 449 -5.32 -12.77 17.64
CA GLN A 449 -4.53 -13.90 18.14
C GLN A 449 -4.04 -14.80 16.99
N PHE A 450 -4.91 -15.08 16.02
CA PHE A 450 -4.56 -15.79 14.80
C PHE A 450 -3.43 -15.06 14.06
N PHE A 451 -3.56 -13.74 13.87
CA PHE A 451 -2.54 -12.93 13.23
C PHE A 451 -1.21 -12.93 13.98
N ALA A 452 -1.26 -12.87 15.32
CA ALA A 452 -0.09 -12.89 16.17
C ALA A 452 0.75 -14.16 15.99
N SER A 453 0.12 -15.29 15.67
CA SER A 453 0.78 -16.58 15.42
C SER A 453 1.30 -16.77 13.98
N ALA A 454 0.98 -15.85 13.07
CA ALA A 454 1.29 -16.01 11.66
C ALA A 454 2.81 -15.87 11.35
N PRO A 455 3.36 -16.72 10.47
CA PRO A 455 4.76 -16.62 10.06
C PRO A 455 4.98 -15.37 9.21
N ARG A 456 6.21 -14.84 9.23
CA ARG A 456 6.59 -13.69 8.41
C ARG A 456 6.32 -13.92 6.91
N LEU A 457 5.91 -12.84 6.24
CA LEU A 457 5.89 -12.73 4.77
C LEU A 457 7.27 -12.33 4.22
N ASP A 458 7.35 -12.21 2.89
CA ASP A 458 8.50 -11.65 2.20
C ASP A 458 8.79 -10.21 2.69
N GLN A 459 10.07 -9.87 2.81
CA GLN A 459 10.48 -8.59 3.38
C GLN A 459 10.03 -7.41 2.53
N HIS A 460 9.45 -6.41 3.20
CA HIS A 460 9.12 -5.11 2.63
C HIS A 460 10.33 -4.16 2.77
N GLN A 461 10.46 -3.18 1.88
CA GLN A 461 11.58 -2.22 1.95
C GLN A 461 11.55 -1.42 3.27
N ILE A 462 10.37 -1.03 3.75
CA ILE A 462 10.21 -0.38 5.06
C ILE A 462 10.68 -1.29 6.20
N THR A 463 10.41 -2.61 6.15
CA THR A 463 10.85 -3.49 7.23
C THR A 463 12.36 -3.70 7.21
N ARG A 464 13.01 -3.64 6.03
CA ARG A 464 14.47 -3.57 5.91
C ARG A 464 15.03 -2.29 6.53
N ILE A 465 14.44 -1.13 6.22
CA ILE A 465 14.82 0.17 6.81
C ILE A 465 14.69 0.10 8.33
N MET A 466 13.52 -0.23 8.84
CA MET A 466 13.25 -0.25 10.28
C MET A 466 14.10 -1.26 11.04
N ARG A 467 14.42 -2.41 10.41
CA ARG A 467 15.37 -3.36 10.98
C ARG A 467 16.74 -2.73 11.20
N TYR A 468 17.28 -2.06 10.19
CA TYR A 468 18.57 -1.38 10.35
C TYR A 468 18.50 -0.25 11.38
N ARG A 469 17.40 0.53 11.41
CA ARG A 469 17.23 1.60 12.41
C ARG A 469 17.21 1.10 13.84
N LEU A 470 16.60 -0.06 14.10
CA LEU A 470 16.44 -0.63 15.44
C LEU A 470 17.66 -1.41 15.89
N PHE A 471 18.29 -2.17 14.99
CA PHE A 471 19.34 -3.10 15.36
C PHE A 471 20.75 -2.65 14.94
N GLY A 472 20.85 -1.63 14.09
CA GLY A 472 22.14 -1.18 13.53
C GLY A 472 22.71 -2.10 12.46
N ASP A 473 22.08 -3.25 12.22
CA ASP A 473 22.56 -4.26 11.29
C ASP A 473 21.40 -5.03 10.63
N MET A 474 21.64 -5.58 9.43
CA MET A 474 20.63 -6.30 8.64
C MET A 474 20.39 -7.75 9.09
N ASN A 475 21.11 -8.21 10.11
CA ASN A 475 21.04 -9.53 10.73
C ASN A 475 20.46 -9.51 12.16
N GLY A 476 20.29 -8.34 12.78
CA GLY A 476 19.76 -8.18 14.12
C GLY A 476 18.27 -8.47 14.19
N GLY A 477 17.77 -8.77 15.40
CA GLY A 477 16.36 -9.03 15.65
C GLY A 477 15.77 -10.22 14.89
N ARG A 478 16.58 -11.19 14.44
CA ARG A 478 16.11 -12.34 13.62
C ARG A 478 14.90 -13.04 14.22
N GLU A 479 14.97 -13.36 15.51
CA GLU A 479 13.90 -14.06 16.24
C GLU A 479 12.63 -13.20 16.33
N LEU A 480 12.79 -11.93 16.70
CA LEU A 480 11.69 -10.97 16.80
C LEU A 480 10.94 -10.83 15.48
N LEU A 481 11.67 -10.82 14.37
CA LEU A 481 11.15 -10.58 13.02
C LEU A 481 10.62 -11.84 12.31
N ARG A 482 10.45 -12.97 13.03
CA ARG A 482 9.88 -14.22 12.49
C ARG A 482 8.36 -14.19 12.32
N ARG A 483 7.67 -13.26 12.97
CA ARG A 483 6.21 -13.14 12.98
C ARG A 483 5.74 -11.99 12.10
N GLU A 484 4.66 -12.21 11.35
CA GLU A 484 4.15 -11.18 10.43
C GLU A 484 3.57 -9.98 11.16
N ILE A 485 2.94 -10.18 12.32
CA ILE A 485 2.41 -9.06 13.11
C ILE A 485 3.51 -8.04 13.46
N ILE A 486 4.72 -8.51 13.73
CA ILE A 486 5.87 -7.64 14.04
C ILE A 486 6.32 -6.89 12.78
N GLN A 487 6.36 -7.56 11.61
CA GLN A 487 6.69 -6.92 10.33
C GLN A 487 5.68 -5.80 10.02
N GLN A 488 4.38 -6.07 10.17
CA GLN A 488 3.34 -5.05 10.02
C GLN A 488 3.48 -3.93 11.08
N GLY A 489 3.88 -4.28 12.30
CA GLY A 489 4.17 -3.30 13.35
C GLY A 489 5.32 -2.36 13.01
N LEU A 490 6.41 -2.86 12.42
CA LEU A 490 7.50 -2.02 11.93
C LEU A 490 7.02 -1.04 10.87
N ILE A 491 6.15 -1.49 9.95
CA ILE A 491 5.59 -0.62 8.92
C ILE A 491 4.69 0.44 9.55
N GLN A 492 3.86 0.07 10.51
CA GLN A 492 2.99 1.01 11.22
C GLN A 492 3.78 2.08 11.97
N VAL A 493 4.78 1.66 12.76
CA VAL A 493 5.68 2.57 13.46
C VAL A 493 6.43 3.49 12.50
N PHE A 494 6.87 2.96 11.36
CA PHE A 494 7.51 3.78 10.34
C PHE A 494 6.59 4.94 9.92
N PHE A 495 5.32 4.66 9.59
CA PHE A 495 4.38 5.70 9.20
C PHE A 495 4.04 6.67 10.33
N ASP A 496 3.88 6.17 11.56
CA ASP A 496 3.51 7.01 12.70
C ASP A 496 4.65 7.88 13.24
N PHE A 497 5.91 7.44 13.09
CA PHE A 497 7.03 8.09 13.77
C PHE A 497 8.18 8.47 12.86
N CYS A 498 8.43 7.76 11.77
CA CYS A 498 9.59 8.01 10.89
C CYS A 498 9.22 8.81 9.64
N ASP A 499 8.01 8.62 9.13
CA ASP A 499 7.52 9.29 7.92
C ASP A 499 7.05 10.73 8.19
N GLU A 500 6.44 10.95 9.36
CA GLU A 500 5.99 12.29 9.79
C GLU A 500 7.12 13.08 10.49
N ASN A 501 8.07 12.41 11.17
CA ASN A 501 9.22 13.05 11.82
C ASN A 501 10.53 12.81 11.05
N VAL A 502 10.55 13.17 9.76
CA VAL A 502 11.79 13.25 8.97
C VAL A 502 12.78 14.23 9.63
N ARG A 503 12.28 15.18 10.43
CA ARG A 503 12.99 16.38 10.89
C ARG A 503 14.10 16.16 11.92
N ASP A 504 13.94 15.22 12.84
CA ASP A 504 14.98 14.86 13.82
C ASP A 504 14.50 13.65 14.64
N CYS A 505 15.29 12.57 14.67
CA CYS A 505 14.99 11.46 15.58
C CYS A 505 14.99 11.91 17.05
N ALA A 506 15.64 13.03 17.41
CA ALA A 506 15.84 13.45 18.81
C ALA A 506 14.52 13.79 19.50
N ARG A 507 13.54 14.28 18.74
CA ARG A 507 12.18 14.55 19.22
C ARG A 507 11.23 13.36 19.04
N CYS A 508 11.69 12.27 18.43
CA CYS A 508 10.88 11.07 18.25
C CYS A 508 10.55 10.46 19.62
N ARG A 509 9.26 10.21 19.86
CA ARG A 509 8.76 9.55 21.10
C ARG A 509 8.77 8.03 21.00
N PHE A 510 9.04 7.43 19.84
CA PHE A 510 9.13 5.97 19.70
C PHE A 510 10.14 5.29 20.65
N PRO A 511 11.35 5.86 20.91
CA PRO A 511 12.25 5.35 21.94
C PRO A 511 11.61 5.24 23.33
N GLU A 512 10.68 6.12 23.71
CA GLU A 512 9.97 6.02 24.99
C GLU A 512 8.99 4.86 25.03
N LEU A 513 8.28 4.60 23.93
CA LEU A 513 7.45 3.41 23.79
C LEU A 513 8.25 2.13 24.01
N LEU A 514 9.43 2.03 23.41
CA LEU A 514 10.33 0.89 23.61
C LEU A 514 10.81 0.79 25.06
N ARG A 515 11.01 1.93 25.74
CA ARG A 515 11.45 1.92 27.13
C ARG A 515 10.36 1.42 28.07
N LEU A 516 9.11 1.86 27.88
CA LEU A 516 7.97 1.50 28.72
C LEU A 516 7.43 0.09 28.42
N GLY A 517 7.33 -0.29 27.14
CA GLY A 517 6.86 -1.63 26.76
C GLY A 517 5.53 -2.02 27.43
N PRO A 518 5.47 -3.12 28.21
CA PRO A 518 4.26 -3.53 28.93
C PRO A 518 3.73 -2.49 29.95
N GLU A 519 4.59 -1.60 30.46
CA GLU A 519 4.24 -0.56 31.45
C GLU A 519 3.49 0.63 30.81
N LEU A 520 3.24 0.60 29.50
CA LEU A 520 2.47 1.64 28.83
C LEU A 520 1.08 1.79 29.45
N PRO A 521 0.67 3.04 29.79
CA PRO A 521 -0.54 3.28 30.56
C PRO A 521 -1.74 2.62 29.89
N LEU A 522 -2.34 1.69 30.62
CA LEU A 522 -3.66 1.14 30.32
C LEU A 522 -4.64 2.32 30.42
N GLY A 523 -5.51 2.49 29.43
CA GLY A 523 -6.40 3.65 29.35
C GLY A 523 -7.05 4.01 30.69
N GLY A 524 -6.74 5.21 31.20
CA GLY A 524 -7.32 5.81 32.39
C GLY A 524 -6.36 6.81 33.04
N GLY A 525 -6.65 8.11 32.93
CA GLY A 525 -5.88 9.20 33.56
C GLY A 525 -4.64 9.65 32.78
N ALA A 526 -4.49 10.95 32.60
CA ALA A 526 -3.19 11.55 32.35
C ALA A 526 -2.35 11.40 33.64
N PRO A 527 -1.02 11.23 33.57
CA PRO A 527 -0.17 11.49 34.73
C PRO A 527 -0.24 12.98 35.03
N ASP A 528 -0.58 13.34 36.28
CA ASP A 528 -0.57 14.71 36.80
C ASP A 528 0.81 15.39 36.67
#